data_AF-A0A8H9XU62-F1
#
_entry.id   AF-A0A8H9XU62-F1
#
_cell.length_a   1.000
_cell.length_b   1.000
_cell.length_c   1.000
_cell.angle_alpha   90.00
_cell.angle_beta   90.00
_cell.angle_gamma   90.00
#
_symmetry.space_group_name_H-M   'P 1'
#
loop_
_entity.id
_entity.type
_entity.pdbx_description
1 polymer ?
#
loop_
_entity_poly.entity_id
_entity_poly.type
_entity_poly.pdbx_seq_one_letter_code
_entity_poly.pdbx_strand_id
1 'polypeptide(L)' 'MMSRNEDSLPEADLQTFRHRLELCLTRRDLERLHDWLCRSVPVSERKPWLDELNVREEQLLARWYDEKRYV' A
#
# COMPACT_ATOMS: atom_id res chain seq x y z
N MET A 1 26.68 -4.73 24.90
CA MET A 1 25.66 -3.76 24.44
C MET A 1 25.48 -3.98 22.95
N MET A 2 24.45 -4.72 22.55
CA MET A 2 24.13 -4.94 21.14
C MET A 2 22.98 -3.99 20.80
N SER A 3 23.28 -2.93 20.05
CA SER A 3 22.26 -2.04 19.49
C SER A 3 21.48 -2.81 18.42
N ARG A 4 20.31 -3.31 18.81
CA ARG A 4 19.29 -3.78 17.87
C ARG A 4 18.72 -2.55 17.17
N ASN A 5 19.20 -2.26 15.96
CA ASN A 5 18.43 -1.45 15.03
C ASN A 5 17.28 -2.34 14.53
N GLU A 6 16.18 -2.37 15.31
CA GLU A 6 14.93 -3.09 15.02
C GLU A 6 13.84 -2.10 14.54
N ASP A 7 14.19 -1.18 13.64
CA ASP A 7 13.29 -0.13 13.11
C ASP A 7 12.98 -0.37 11.62
N SER A 8 12.82 -1.64 11.23
CA SER A 8 12.44 -2.00 9.87
C SER A 8 11.53 -3.22 9.91
N LEU A 9 10.37 -3.09 9.27
CA LEU A 9 9.44 -4.21 9.05
C LEU A 9 10.18 -5.45 8.51
N PRO A 10 9.89 -6.65 9.02
CA PRO A 10 10.42 -7.89 8.46
C PRO A 10 10.18 -7.97 6.95
N GLU A 11 11.16 -8.47 6.19
CA GLU A 11 11.06 -8.63 4.73
C GLU A 11 9.80 -9.39 4.28
N ALA A 12 9.34 -10.33 5.12
CA ALA A 12 8.10 -11.08 4.92
C ALA A 12 6.83 -10.20 4.93
N ASP A 13 6.80 -9.15 5.75
CA ASP A 13 5.68 -8.20 5.80
C ASP A 13 5.67 -7.27 4.58
N LEU A 14 6.85 -6.95 4.02
CA LEU A 14 6.99 -6.17 2.78
C LEU A 14 6.39 -6.93 1.58
N GLN A 15 6.75 -8.21 1.44
CA GLN A 15 6.23 -9.06 0.36
C GLN A 15 4.73 -9.28 0.52
N THR A 16 4.25 -9.43 1.76
CA THR A 16 2.82 -9.55 2.07
C THR A 16 2.05 -8.30 1.67
N PHE A 17 2.59 -7.11 1.96
CA PHE A 17 1.95 -5.85 1.56
C PHE A 17 1.85 -5.72 0.03
N ARG A 18 2.97 -5.90 -0.69
CA ARG A 18 2.99 -5.75 -2.15
C ARG A 18 2.06 -6.72 -2.85
N HIS A 19 2.04 -7.97 -2.40
CA HIS A 19 1.10 -8.96 -2.91
C HIS A 19 -0.37 -8.54 -2.69
N ARG A 20 -0.71 -8.01 -1.50
CA ARG A 20 -2.06 -7.48 -1.24
C ARG A 20 -2.38 -6.24 -2.08
N LEU A 21 -1.40 -5.38 -2.33
CA LEU A 21 -1.55 -4.18 -3.15
C LEU A 21 -1.87 -4.53 -4.61
N GLU A 22 -1.20 -5.53 -5.18
CA GLU A 22 -1.46 -6.02 -6.54
C GLU A 22 -2.88 -6.56 -6.70
N LEU A 23 -3.42 -7.18 -5.65
CA LEU A 23 -4.78 -7.71 -5.60
C LEU A 23 -5.86 -6.63 -5.42
N CYS A 24 -5.49 -5.38 -5.11
CA CYS A 24 -6.45 -4.29 -4.98
C CYS A 24 -6.99 -3.90 -6.37
N LEU A 25 -8.29 -4.07 -6.56
CA LEU A 25 -9.00 -3.74 -7.81
C LEU A 25 -9.97 -2.57 -7.65
N THR A 26 -10.28 -2.20 -6.40
CA THR A 26 -11.19 -1.10 -6.08
C THR A 26 -10.58 -0.16 -5.05
N ARG A 27 -11.12 1.07 -4.98
CA ARG A 27 -10.77 2.03 -3.93
C ARG A 27 -10.98 1.46 -2.52
N ARG A 28 -12.04 0.65 -2.33
CA ARG A 28 -12.35 0.03 -1.03
C ARG A 28 -11.30 -0.98 -0.60
N ASP A 29 -10.65 -1.66 -1.55
CA ASP A 29 -9.55 -2.58 -1.26
C ASP A 29 -8.32 -1.80 -0.78
N LEU A 30 -8.02 -0.66 -1.42
CA LEU A 30 -6.95 0.24 -1.00
C LEU A 30 -7.20 0.84 0.39
N GLU A 31 -8.43 1.25 0.70
CA GLU A 31 -8.80 1.75 2.04
C GLU A 31 -8.57 0.70 3.13
N ARG A 32 -8.93 -0.57 2.87
CA ARG A 32 -8.66 -1.68 3.80
C ARG A 32 -7.17 -1.94 3.98
N LEU A 33 -6.41 -1.87 2.89
CA LEU A 33 -4.96 -2.07 2.94
C LEU A 33 -4.26 -0.90 3.67
N HIS A 34 -4.73 0.33 3.47
CA HIS A 34 -4.29 1.51 4.21
C HIS A 34 -4.56 1.39 5.71
N ASP A 35 -5.75 0.95 6.10
CA ASP A 35 -6.08 0.72 7.52
C ASP A 35 -5.19 -0.35 8.15
N TRP A 36 -4.93 -1.43 7.42
CA TRP A 36 -3.99 -2.46 7.86
C TRP A 36 -2.57 -1.90 8.03
N LEU A 37 -2.10 -1.11 7.07
CA LEU A 37 -0.79 -0.46 7.11
C LEU A 37 -0.67 0.47 8.32
N CYS A 38 -1.70 1.28 8.58
CA CYS A 38 -1.71 2.21 9.71
C CYS A 38 -1.71 1.52 11.08
N ARG A 39 -2.19 0.27 11.16
CA ARG A 39 -2.15 -0.55 12.39
C ARG A 39 -0.85 -1.33 12.54
N SER A 40 -0.21 -1.68 11.43
CA SER A 40 0.93 -2.61 11.42
C SER A 40 2.29 -1.91 11.36
N VAL A 41 2.34 -0.68 10.83
CA VAL A 41 3.59 0.04 10.56
C VAL A 41 3.68 1.30 11.41
N PRO A 42 4.82 1.62 12.04
CA PRO A 42 5.04 2.89 12.72
C PRO A 42 4.89 4.09 11.77
N VAL A 43 4.42 5.23 12.29
CA VAL A 43 4.19 6.44 11.46
C VAL A 43 5.47 6.90 10.74
N SER A 44 6.64 6.77 11.38
CA SER A 44 7.95 7.10 10.83
C SER A 44 8.30 6.33 9.56
N GLU A 45 7.83 5.08 9.46
CA GLU A 45 8.16 4.16 8.36
C GLU A 45 7.05 4.06 7.30
N ARG A 46 5.87 4.67 7.54
CA ARG A 46 4.69 4.55 6.65
C ARG A 46 4.85 5.18 5.29
N LYS A 47 5.65 6.23 5.18
CA LYS A 47 5.75 7.07 3.97
C LYS A 47 5.93 6.27 2.67
N PRO A 48 6.96 5.40 2.53
CA PRO A 48 7.15 4.64 1.29
C PRO A 48 5.94 3.76 0.92
N TRP A 49 5.25 3.19 1.91
CA TRP A 49 4.06 2.36 1.68
C TRP A 49 2.84 3.14 1.23
N LEU A 50 2.68 4.35 1.77
CA LEU A 50 1.64 5.28 1.35
C LEU A 50 1.89 5.75 -0.09
N ASP A 51 3.16 5.97 -0.47
CA ASP A 51 3.51 6.30 -1.85
C ASP A 51 3.15 5.15 -2.80
N GLU A 52 3.43 3.88 -2.43
CA GLU A 52 3.01 2.70 -3.22
C GLU A 52 1.46 2.59 -3.33
N LEU A 53 0.72 2.86 -2.25
CA LEU A 53 -0.75 2.92 -2.27
C LEU A 53 -1.30 4.01 -3.21
N ASN A 54 -0.71 5.21 -3.17
CA ASN A 54 -1.12 6.33 -4.00
C ASN A 54 -0.92 6.02 -5.49
N VAL A 55 0.22 5.45 -5.87
CA VAL A 55 0.48 5.03 -7.25
C VAL A 55 -0.58 4.02 -7.72
N ARG A 56 -0.97 3.08 -6.85
CA ARG A 56 -2.02 2.11 -7.18
C ARG A 56 -3.39 2.77 -7.32
N GLU A 57 -3.73 3.74 -6.47
CA GLU A 57 -4.96 4.52 -6.59
C GLU A 57 -5.03 5.27 -7.92
N GLU A 58 -3.94 5.94 -8.32
CA GLU A 58 -3.84 6.64 -9.60
C GLU A 58 -4.05 5.69 -10.79
N GLN A 59 -3.50 4.48 -10.74
CA GLN A 59 -3.73 3.45 -11.79
C GLN A 59 -5.20 3.02 -11.87
N LEU A 60 -5.88 2.85 -10.73
CA LEU A 60 -7.30 2.49 -10.72
C LEU A 60 -8.16 3.63 -11.27
N LEU A 61 -7.85 4.87 -10.90
CA LEU A 61 -8.53 6.05 -11.43
C LEU A 61 -8.33 6.20 -12.94
N ALA A 62 -7.10 6.03 -13.43
CA ALA A 62 -6.80 6.10 -14.85
C ALA A 62 -7.61 5.06 -15.65
N ARG A 63 -7.66 3.81 -15.17
CA ARG A 63 -8.50 2.75 -15.78
C ARG A 63 -9.97 3.14 -15.81
N TRP A 64 -10.49 3.67 -14.71
CA TRP A 64 -11.89 4.08 -14.64
C TRP A 64 -12.19 5.23 -15.62
N TYR A 65 -11.30 6.20 -15.75
CA TYR A 65 -11.44 7.27 -16.75
C TYR A 65 -11.39 6.76 -18.18
N ASP A 66 -10.49 5.84 -18.50
CA ASP A 66 -10.43 5.20 -19.81
C ASP A 66 -11.72 4.45 -20.11
N GLU A 67 -12.22 3.64 -19.17
CA GLU A 67 -13.50 2.93 -19.29
C GLU A 67 -14.67 3.90 -19.55
N LYS A 68 -14.69 5.05 -18.87
CA LYS A 68 -15.74 6.07 -19.03
C LYS A 68 -15.63 6.88 -20.31
N ARG A 69 -14.48 6.88 -20.99
CA ARG A 69 -14.27 7.64 -22.25
C ARG A 69 -14.84 6.93 -23.48
N TYR A 70 -15.12 5.63 -23.37
CA TYR A 70 -15.68 4.80 -24.45
C TYR A 70 -17.18 4.46 -24.26
N VAL A 71 -17.86 5.14 -23.33
CA VAL A 71 -19.33 5.06 -23.12
C VAL A 71 -19.96 6.40 -23.47
#